data_AF-A0A397SZH3-F1
#
_entry.id   AF-A0A397SZH3-F1
#
_cell.length_a   1.000
_cell.length_b   1.000
_cell.length_c   1.000
_cell.angle_alpha   90.00
_cell.angle_beta   90.00
_cell.angle_gamma   90.00
#
_symmetry.space_group_name_H-M   'P 1'
#
loop_
_entity.id
_entity.type
_entity.pdbx_description
1 polymer ?
#
loop_
_entity_poly.entity_id
_entity_poly.type
_entity_poly.pdbx_seq_one_letter_code
_entity_poly.pdbx_strand_id
1 'polypeptide(L)'
;MTQENNTKQSSFEFEKTNNDIQNIQVPFPVKLNFNEIYYNHFTERFRRPKNAYYIFRRELIREFKKNNISFKTTKIIGLVSKKWINSPIEIKNDYRNCSRDIEDFKAYINKPPIYQIVKF
;
A
#
# COMPACT_ATOMS: atom_id res chain seq x y z
N MET A 1 29.35 21.88 -44.71
CA MET A 1 27.95 22.36 -44.59
C MET A 1 27.09 21.14 -44.89
N THR A 2 26.27 20.55 -44.03
CA THR A 2 25.51 21.07 -42.89
C THR A 2 25.15 19.87 -41.98
N GLN A 3 25.13 20.08 -40.66
CA GLN A 3 24.67 19.13 -39.65
C GLN A 3 23.13 19.06 -39.65
N GLU A 4 22.55 17.87 -39.54
CA GLU A 4 21.14 17.70 -39.14
C GLU A 4 21.07 17.03 -37.77
N ASN A 5 21.01 17.87 -36.74
CA ASN A 5 20.65 17.47 -35.38
C ASN A 5 19.12 17.42 -35.29
N ASN A 6 18.55 16.22 -35.28
CA ASN A 6 17.14 16.03 -34.94
C ASN A 6 16.97 15.85 -33.43
N THR A 7 16.87 16.99 -32.75
CA THR A 7 16.37 17.09 -31.37
C THR A 7 14.84 17.18 -31.40
N LYS A 8 14.15 16.07 -31.13
CA LYS A 8 12.73 15.98 -30.78
C LYS A 8 12.60 14.79 -29.81
N GLN A 9 11.88 14.82 -28.69
CA GLN A 9 11.02 15.79 -28.05
C GLN A 9 10.97 15.41 -26.57
N SER A 10 11.25 16.38 -25.71
CA SER A 10 10.64 16.61 -24.39
C SER A 10 9.54 15.62 -23.95
N SER A 11 9.93 14.57 -23.24
CA SER A 11 9.11 14.04 -22.14
C SER A 11 9.62 14.67 -20.84
N PHE A 12 9.04 15.80 -20.46
CA PHE A 12 9.17 16.40 -19.13
C PHE A 12 8.47 15.46 -18.12
N GLU A 13 9.05 14.30 -17.86
CA GLU A 13 8.81 13.59 -16.62
C GLU A 13 9.53 14.42 -15.56
N PHE A 14 8.75 15.18 -14.78
CA PHE A 14 9.25 15.72 -13.52
C PHE A 14 9.67 14.52 -12.68
N GLU A 15 10.94 14.13 -12.77
CA GLU A 15 11.57 13.23 -11.83
C GLU A 15 11.49 13.90 -10.46
N LYS A 16 10.37 13.67 -9.75
CA LYS A 16 10.26 14.04 -8.35
C LYS A 16 11.47 13.46 -7.64
N THR A 17 12.19 14.32 -6.95
CA THR A 17 13.48 13.99 -6.36
C THR A 17 13.29 12.97 -5.24
N ASN A 18 14.35 12.25 -4.87
CA ASN A 18 14.30 11.35 -3.71
C ASN A 18 13.75 12.02 -2.44
N ASN A 19 13.90 13.34 -2.30
CA ASN A 19 13.39 14.12 -1.17
C ASN A 19 11.85 14.17 -1.13
N ASP A 20 11.19 14.31 -2.29
CA ASP A 20 9.71 14.34 -2.37
C ASP A 20 9.09 13.02 -1.88
N ILE A 21 9.82 11.92 -2.03
CA ILE A 21 9.42 10.58 -1.60
C ILE A 21 9.56 10.40 -0.09
N GLN A 22 10.65 10.91 0.50
CA GLN A 22 10.89 10.79 1.93
C GLN A 22 9.79 11.52 2.73
N ASN A 23 9.27 12.61 2.17
CA ASN A 23 8.25 13.43 2.81
C ASN A 23 6.86 12.79 2.82
N ILE A 24 6.58 11.81 1.95
CA ILE A 24 5.28 11.14 1.95
C ILE A 24 5.15 10.25 3.17
N GLN A 25 4.17 10.59 4.00
CA GLN A 25 3.84 9.81 5.17
C GLN A 25 2.88 8.69 4.80
N VAL A 26 3.00 7.61 5.55
CA VAL A 26 2.00 6.56 5.55
C VAL A 26 0.74 7.08 6.29
N PRO A 27 -0.48 6.73 5.85
CA PRO A 27 -1.67 7.08 6.61
C PRO A 27 -1.62 6.46 8.01
N PHE A 28 -1.83 7.29 9.03
CA PHE A 28 -1.91 6.89 10.42
C PHE A 28 -2.90 7.80 11.18
N PRO A 29 -3.87 7.24 11.94
CA PRO A 29 -4.21 5.83 12.00
C PRO A 29 -4.71 5.32 10.65
N VAL A 30 -4.50 4.04 10.40
CA VAL A 30 -4.86 3.39 9.15
C VAL A 30 -6.38 3.37 8.98
N LYS A 31 -6.85 3.94 7.87
CA LYS A 31 -8.25 3.84 7.45
C LYS A 31 -8.35 2.88 6.28
N LEU A 32 -8.63 1.60 6.58
CA LEU A 32 -8.87 0.58 5.56
C LEU A 32 -10.35 0.50 5.23
N ASN A 33 -10.63 0.46 3.93
CA ASN A 33 -11.90 -0.03 3.43
C ASN A 33 -11.75 -1.53 3.15
N PHE A 34 -12.36 -2.36 3.99
CA PHE A 34 -12.25 -3.82 3.88
C PHE A 34 -12.74 -4.34 2.53
N ASN A 35 -13.81 -3.75 1.97
CA ASN A 35 -14.32 -4.16 0.67
C ASN A 35 -13.27 -3.94 -0.44
N GLU A 36 -12.49 -2.87 -0.37
CA GLU A 36 -11.41 -2.61 -1.33
C GLU A 36 -10.24 -3.60 -1.19
N ILE A 37 -10.02 -4.15 0.01
CA ILE A 37 -8.92 -5.07 0.29
C ILE A 37 -9.33 -6.51 -0.02
N TYR A 38 -10.60 -6.83 0.24
CA TYR A 38 -11.22 -8.13 0.07
C TYR A 38 -11.59 -8.40 -1.40
N TYR A 39 -12.46 -7.59 -2.01
CA TYR A 39 -12.98 -7.91 -3.35
C TYR A 39 -11.98 -7.70 -4.49
N ASN A 40 -11.09 -6.71 -4.40
CA ASN A 40 -10.10 -6.46 -5.46
C ASN A 40 -8.96 -7.48 -5.51
N HIS A 41 -8.80 -8.31 -4.48
CA HIS A 41 -7.64 -9.19 -4.37
C HIS A 41 -7.94 -10.62 -3.95
N PHE A 42 -9.12 -10.96 -3.44
CA PHE A 42 -9.47 -12.34 -3.07
C PHE A 42 -10.20 -13.07 -4.19
N THR A 43 -9.68 -13.00 -5.42
CA THR A 43 -9.87 -14.12 -6.34
C THR A 43 -9.14 -15.33 -5.76
N GLU A 44 -9.63 -16.55 -5.97
CA GLU A 44 -9.21 -17.80 -5.30
C GLU A 44 -7.69 -18.05 -5.21
N ARG A 45 -6.88 -17.35 -6.02
CA ARG A 45 -5.42 -17.40 -6.05
C ARG A 45 -4.68 -16.64 -4.93
N PHE A 46 -5.33 -15.72 -4.20
CA PHE A 46 -4.69 -14.98 -3.10
C PHE A 46 -5.10 -15.52 -1.73
N ARG A 47 -4.75 -16.78 -1.46
CA ARG A 47 -5.03 -17.46 -0.17
C ARG A 47 -4.15 -16.97 1.00
N ARG A 48 -3.03 -16.29 0.73
CA ARG A 48 -2.10 -15.87 1.79
C ARG A 48 -2.64 -14.67 2.57
N PRO A 49 -2.64 -14.74 3.92
CA PRO A 49 -2.98 -13.59 4.74
C PRO A 49 -2.06 -12.41 4.41
N LYS A 50 -2.65 -11.24 4.25
CA LYS A 50 -1.91 -10.01 3.97
C LYS A 50 -1.25 -9.56 5.26
N ASN A 51 0.02 -9.91 5.45
CA ASN A 51 0.78 -9.45 6.61
C ASN A 51 0.80 -7.91 6.70
N ALA A 52 1.09 -7.39 7.90
CA ALA A 52 1.14 -5.96 8.19
C ALA A 52 1.98 -5.16 7.17
N TYR A 53 3.12 -5.71 6.74
CA TYR A 53 3.99 -5.09 5.75
C TYR A 53 3.32 -4.92 4.38
N TYR A 54 2.54 -5.91 3.94
CA TYR A 54 1.81 -5.83 2.68
C TYR A 54 0.76 -4.71 2.71
N ILE A 55 0.02 -4.60 3.82
CA ILE A 55 -0.98 -3.54 4.01
C ILE A 55 -0.29 -2.18 4.01
N PHE A 56 0.80 -2.03 4.77
CA PHE A 56 1.64 -0.82 4.78
C PHE A 56 2.11 -0.43 3.37
N ARG A 57 2.64 -1.41 2.63
CA ARG A 57 3.10 -1.21 1.25
C ARG A 57 1.98 -0.72 0.34
N ARG A 58 0.79 -1.34 0.42
CA ARG A 58 -0.37 -0.94 -0.39
C ARG A 58 -0.73 0.52 -0.13
N GLU A 59 -0.81 0.90 1.14
CA GLU A 59 -1.19 2.24 1.54
C GLU A 59 -0.15 3.29 1.13
N LEU A 60 1.13 3.01 1.35
CA LEU A 60 2.20 3.92 0.95
C LEU A 60 2.26 4.10 -0.58
N ILE A 61 2.05 3.02 -1.35
CA ILE A 61 1.94 3.11 -2.82
C ILE A 61 0.71 3.91 -3.23
N ARG A 62 -0.41 3.78 -2.50
CA ARG A 62 -1.61 4.60 -2.74
C ARG A 62 -1.31 6.08 -2.56
N GLU A 63 -0.57 6.44 -1.52
CA GLU A 63 -0.12 7.83 -1.32
C GLU A 63 0.85 8.30 -2.40
N PHE A 64 1.79 7.46 -2.87
CA PHE A 64 2.63 7.79 -4.02
C PHE A 64 1.80 8.11 -5.26
N LYS A 65 0.80 7.29 -5.57
CA LYS A 65 -0.10 7.51 -6.71
C LYS A 65 -0.90 8.81 -6.58
N LYS A 66 -1.45 9.10 -5.39
CA LYS A 66 -2.17 10.37 -5.12
C LYS A 66 -1.29 11.60 -5.34
N ASN A 67 0.01 11.48 -5.05
CA ASN A 67 0.98 12.54 -5.24
C ASN A 67 1.59 12.57 -6.65
N ASN A 68 1.03 11.84 -7.64
CA ASN A 68 1.56 11.72 -9.01
C ASN A 68 3.03 11.28 -9.05
N ILE A 69 3.42 10.42 -8.11
CA ILE A 69 4.75 9.84 -8.07
C ILE A 69 4.73 8.50 -8.80
N SER A 70 5.43 8.44 -9.93
CA SER A 70 5.61 7.23 -10.72
C SER A 70 7.09 6.84 -10.74
N PHE A 71 7.40 5.60 -10.35
CA PHE A 71 8.75 5.05 -10.43
C PHE A 71 8.70 3.59 -10.88
N LYS A 72 9.85 3.10 -11.36
CA LYS A 72 10.08 1.66 -11.54
C LYS A 72 9.78 0.92 -10.23
N THR A 73 8.99 -0.14 -10.34
CA THR A 73 8.50 -0.97 -9.22
C THR A 73 9.60 -1.39 -8.24
N THR A 74 10.81 -1.68 -8.72
CA THR A 74 11.96 -2.08 -7.89
C THR A 74 12.42 -0.97 -6.94
N LYS A 75 12.48 0.29 -7.39
CA LYS A 75 12.81 1.45 -6.55
C LYS A 75 11.75 1.65 -5.46
N ILE A 76 10.46 1.54 -5.83
CA ILE A 76 9.34 1.67 -4.89
C ILE A 76 9.44 0.64 -3.78
N ILE A 77 9.74 -0.62 -4.10
CA ILE A 77 9.85 -1.69 -3.11
C ILE A 77 10.98 -1.40 -2.11
N GLY A 78 12.15 -0.97 -2.58
CA GLY A 78 13.27 -0.61 -1.70
C GLY A 78 12.91 0.54 -0.74
N LEU A 79 12.22 1.56 -1.25
CA LEU A 79 11.76 2.71 -0.45
C LEU A 79 10.73 2.31 0.60
N VAL A 80 9.76 1.48 0.23
CA VAL A 80 8.74 0.96 1.15
C VAL A 80 9.39 0.14 2.27
N SER A 81 10.33 -0.75 1.93
CA SER A 81 11.07 -1.54 2.92
C SER A 81 11.81 -0.64 3.90
N LYS A 82 12.52 0.38 3.41
CA LYS A 82 13.26 1.33 4.26
C LYS A 82 12.32 2.12 5.18
N LYS A 83 11.19 2.61 4.64
CA LYS A 83 10.17 3.31 5.46
C LYS A 83 9.59 2.38 6.51
N TRP A 84 9.21 1.15 6.16
CA TRP A 84 8.70 0.18 7.13
C TRP A 84 9.69 -0.11 8.26
N ILE A 85 10.97 -0.34 7.94
CA ILE A 85 12.02 -0.59 8.94
C ILE A 85 12.12 0.59 9.91
N ASN A 86 12.12 1.82 9.37
CA ASN A 86 12.26 3.06 10.13
C ASN A 86 10.97 3.55 10.80
N SER A 87 9.81 2.93 10.50
CA SER A 87 8.53 3.34 11.10
C SER A 87 8.53 3.10 12.61
N PRO A 88 7.91 4.00 13.39
CA PRO A 88 7.62 3.80 14.81
C PRO A 88 6.85 2.51 15.08
N ILE A 89 6.98 1.98 16.30
CA ILE A 89 6.36 0.72 16.70
C ILE A 89 4.83 0.83 16.72
N GLU A 90 4.30 2.01 17.02
CA GLU A 90 2.87 2.33 17.05
C GLU A 90 2.26 2.15 15.66
N ILE A 91 2.91 2.70 14.64
CA ILE A 91 2.49 2.53 13.23
C ILE A 91 2.53 1.04 12.86
N LYS A 92 3.62 0.35 13.20
CA LYS A 92 3.74 -1.09 12.90
C LYS A 92 2.64 -1.90 13.59
N ASN A 93 2.29 -1.55 14.83
CA ASN A 93 1.24 -2.21 15.59
C ASN A 93 -0.14 -1.94 15.00
N ASP A 94 -0.42 -0.72 14.55
CA ASP A 94 -1.68 -0.38 13.87
C ASP A 94 -1.89 -1.24 12.61
N TYR A 95 -0.85 -1.37 11.78
CA TYR A 95 -0.87 -2.25 10.61
C TYR A 95 -0.95 -3.75 10.96
N ARG A 96 -0.39 -4.17 12.11
CA ARG A 96 -0.54 -5.55 12.61
C ARG A 96 -1.96 -5.83 13.09
N ASN A 97 -2.59 -4.88 13.78
CA ASN A 97 -3.98 -5.00 14.21
C ASN A 97 -4.89 -5.09 12.99
N CYS A 98 -4.70 -4.22 12.00
CA CYS A 98 -5.42 -4.30 10.73
C CYS A 98 -5.27 -5.67 10.04
N SER A 99 -4.05 -6.24 10.04
CA SER A 99 -3.80 -7.57 9.49
C SER A 99 -4.61 -8.65 10.20
N ARG A 100 -4.72 -8.56 11.53
CA ARG A 100 -5.53 -9.49 12.35
C ARG A 100 -7.01 -9.31 12.08
N ASP A 101 -7.50 -8.07 12.04
CA ASP A 101 -8.91 -7.78 11.76
C ASP A 101 -9.33 -8.32 10.39
N ILE A 102 -8.45 -8.25 9.38
CA ILE A 102 -8.69 -8.83 8.06
C ILE A 102 -8.79 -10.37 8.13
N GLU A 103 -7.94 -11.02 8.93
CA GLU A 103 -7.98 -12.47 9.15
C GLU A 103 -9.25 -12.90 9.88
N ASP A 104 -9.62 -12.20 10.95
CA ASP A 104 -10.82 -12.47 11.75
C ASP A 104 -12.09 -12.28 10.91
N PHE A 105 -12.15 -11.20 10.12
CA PHE A 105 -13.26 -10.96 9.21
C PHE A 105 -13.35 -12.02 8.11
N LYS A 106 -12.20 -12.44 7.55
CA LYS A 106 -12.15 -13.54 6.58
C LYS A 106 -12.66 -14.83 7.22
N ALA A 107 -12.28 -15.14 8.45
CA ALA A 107 -12.78 -16.30 9.17
C ALA A 107 -14.30 -16.22 9.38
N TYR A 108 -14.80 -15.06 9.78
CA TYR A 108 -16.23 -14.78 9.95
C TYR A 108 -17.03 -14.99 8.65
N ILE A 109 -16.56 -14.47 7.51
CA ILE A 109 -17.27 -14.66 6.23
C ILE A 109 -17.29 -16.14 5.80
N ASN A 110 -16.16 -16.84 5.92
CA ASN A 110 -16.05 -18.21 5.42
C ASN A 110 -16.72 -19.24 6.34
N LYS A 111 -16.79 -18.95 7.64
CA LYS A 111 -17.41 -19.82 8.64
C LYS A 111 -18.10 -18.93 9.70
N PRO A 112 -19.28 -18.38 9.38
CA PRO A 112 -19.98 -17.51 10.30
C PRO A 112 -20.33 -18.26 11.58
N PRO A 113 -20.23 -17.60 12.76
CA PRO A 113 -20.73 -18.16 14.00
C PRO A 113 -22.20 -18.54 13.87
N ILE A 114 -22.57 -19.71 14.39
CA ILE A 114 -23.95 -20.19 14.42
C ILE A 114 -24.80 -19.50 15.50
N TYR A 115 -24.18 -18.74 16.40
CA TYR A 115 -24.83 -18.02 17.49
C TYR A 115 -24.94 -16.52 17.16
N GLN A 116 -26.03 -15.91 17.63
CA GLN A 116 -26.23 -14.46 17.56
C GLN A 116 -25.79 -13.84 18.89
N ILE A 117 -24.94 -12.81 18.81
CA ILE A 117 -24.62 -12.00 19.99
C ILE A 117 -25.83 -11.10 20.25
N VAL A 118 -26.60 -11.42 21.28
CA VAL A 118 -27.69 -10.56 21.76
C VAL A 118 -27.03 -9.37 22.45
N LYS A 119 -27.18 -8.16 21.89
CA LYS A 119 -26.78 -6.93 22.56
C LYS A 119 -27.82 -6.61 23.63
N PHE A 120 -27.38 -6.48 24.87
CA PHE A 120 -28.15 -5.96 25.99
C PHE A 120 -28.08 -4.43 26.01
#